data_AF-A0A2E0XRM0-F1
#
_entry.id   AF-A0A2E0XRM0-F1
#
_cell.length_a   1.000
_cell.length_b   1.000
_cell.length_c   1.000
_cell.angle_alpha   90.00
_cell.angle_beta   90.00
_cell.angle_gamma   90.00
#
_symmetry.space_group_name_H-M   'P 1'
#
loop_
_entity.id
_entity.type
_entity.pdbx_description
1 polymer ?
#
loop_
_entity_poly.entity_id
_entity_poly.type
_entity_poly.pdbx_seq_one_letter_code
_entity_poly.pdbx_strand_id
1 'polypeptide(L)' 'MDIWIHNGTHSPVFMWHVKGTVGRINEEKAVADNKWHHTSKVYDGKTVKMYIYGQLDGEASSGGTPRGFLMKLDSLPKF' A
#
# COMPACT_ATOMS: atom_id res chain seq x y z
N MET A 1 -2.02 7.39 -1.21
CA MET A 1 -1.54 6.01 -1.09
C MET A 1 -1.57 5.44 -2.48
N ASP A 2 -0.45 4.87 -2.89
CA ASP A 2 -0.35 4.22 -4.19
C ASP A 2 -0.12 2.73 -3.95
N ILE A 3 -0.80 1.89 -4.73
CA ILE A 3 -0.70 0.43 -4.66
C ILE A 3 -0.44 -0.08 -6.07
N TRP A 4 0.57 -0.94 -6.24
CA TRP A 4 0.88 -1.57 -7.52
C TRP A 4 1.55 -2.93 -7.33
N ILE A 5 1.66 -3.72 -8.40
CA ILE A 5 2.42 -4.98 -8.44
C ILE A 5 3.73 -4.73 -9.19
N HIS A 6 4.87 -5.16 -8.65
CA HIS A 6 6.14 -5.08 -9.37
C HIS A 6 6.20 -6.10 -10.52
N ASN A 7 6.56 -5.63 -11.72
CA ASN A 7 6.59 -6.43 -12.95
C ASN A 7 7.57 -7.62 -12.93
N GLY A 8 8.54 -7.67 -12.00
CA GLY A 8 9.52 -8.77 -11.91
C GLY A 8 9.25 -9.74 -10.76
N THR A 9 9.02 -9.22 -9.56
CA THR A 9 8.83 -10.04 -8.35
C THR A 9 7.38 -10.47 -8.15
N HIS A 10 6.44 -9.83 -8.83
CA HIS A 10 5.01 -9.98 -8.58
C HIS A 10 4.60 -9.70 -7.12
N SER A 11 5.46 -8.98 -6.39
CA SER A 11 5.16 -8.50 -5.04
C SER A 11 4.32 -7.24 -5.15
N PRO A 12 3.24 -7.12 -4.36
CA PRO A 12 2.57 -5.85 -4.24
C PRO A 12 3.44 -4.88 -3.44
N VAL A 13 3.18 -3.59 -3.70
CA VAL A 13 3.86 -2.50 -3.03
C VAL A 13 2.82 -1.52 -2.56
N PHE A 14 2.99 -1.11 -1.31
CA PHE A 14 2.18 -0.11 -0.66
C PHE A 14 3.05 1.11 -0.40
N MET A 15 2.72 2.22 -1.07
CA MET A 15 3.40 3.50 -0.89
C MET A 15 2.49 4.52 -0.24
N TRP A 16 3.01 5.23 0.75
CA TRP A 16 2.34 6.35 1.38
C TRP A 16 3.18 7.62 1.25
N HIS A 17 2.47 8.73 1.27
CA HIS A 17 3.05 10.06 1.23
C HIS A 17 2.98 10.68 2.62
N VAL A 18 4.07 11.28 3.05
CA VAL A 18 4.13 12.15 4.21
C VAL A 18 4.63 13.52 3.75
N LYS A 19 4.67 14.51 4.64
CA LYS A 19 5.12 15.86 4.24
C LYS A 19 6.59 15.81 3.78
N GLY A 20 6.82 16.06 2.49
CA GLY A 20 8.15 16.17 1.90
C GLY A 20 8.90 14.85 1.67
N THR A 21 8.29 13.69 1.94
CA THR A 21 8.89 12.39 1.63
C THR A 21 7.83 11.31 1.36
N VAL A 22 8.28 10.16 0.87
CA VAL A 22 7.49 8.97 0.58
C VAL A 22 8.06 7.77 1.33
N GLY A 23 7.17 6.94 1.87
CA GLY A 23 7.54 5.64 2.43
C GLY A 23 6.89 4.52 1.63
N ARG A 24 7.55 3.35 1.60
CA ARG A 24 6.97 2.15 0.97
C ARG A 24 7.29 0.91 1.79
N ILE A 25 6.45 -0.11 1.62
CA ILE A 25 6.74 -1.50 1.95
C ILE A 25 6.61 -2.27 0.63
N ASN A 26 7.65 -3.04 0.29
CA ASN A 26 7.51 -4.09 -0.71
C ASN A 26 7.15 -5.34 0.04
N GLU A 27 6.10 -6.03 -0.37
CA GLU A 27 5.82 -7.35 0.16
C GLU A 27 6.92 -8.34 -0.25
N GLU A 28 7.21 -9.27 0.65
CA GLU A 28 8.15 -10.35 0.36
C GLU A 28 7.46 -11.48 -0.42
N LYS A 29 6.16 -11.69 -0.16
CA LYS A 29 5.37 -12.70 -0.85
C LYS A 29 4.87 -12.22 -2.21
N ALA A 30 5.25 -12.96 -3.24
CA ALA A 30 4.66 -12.83 -4.57
C ALA A 30 3.18 -13.26 -4.54
N VAL A 31 2.30 -12.49 -5.18
CA VAL A 31 0.84 -12.76 -5.22
C VAL A 31 0.29 -13.00 -6.63
N ALA A 32 1.15 -13.05 -7.66
CA ALA A 32 0.69 -13.34 -9.03
C ALA A 32 0.52 -14.84 -9.27
N ASP A 33 -0.49 -15.42 -8.62
CA ASP A 33 -0.91 -16.82 -8.77
C ASP A 33 -2.34 -16.94 -9.36
N ASN A 34 -2.84 -15.86 -9.96
CA ASN A 34 -4.19 -15.74 -10.53
C ASN A 34 -5.32 -15.99 -9.50
N LYS A 35 -5.06 -15.70 -8.22
CA LYS A 35 -6.06 -15.76 -7.14
C LYS A 35 -6.29 -14.37 -6.54
N TRP A 36 -7.45 -14.23 -5.90
CA TRP A 36 -7.72 -13.06 -5.07
C TRP A 36 -6.93 -13.17 -3.77
N HIS A 37 -6.20 -12.11 -3.42
CA HIS A 37 -5.51 -11.98 -2.14
C HIS A 37 -6.13 -10.85 -1.33
N HIS A 38 -6.36 -11.08 -0.05
CA HIS A 38 -6.78 -10.03 0.88
C HIS A 38 -5.56 -9.42 1.55
N THR A 39 -5.41 -8.10 1.43
CA THR A 39 -4.33 -7.36 2.08
C THR A 39 -4.88 -6.21 2.90
N SER A 40 -4.16 -5.86 3.97
CA SER A 40 -4.54 -4.78 4.89
C SER A 40 -3.30 -3.98 5.29
N LYS A 41 -3.48 -2.68 5.50
CA LYS A 41 -2.41 -1.78 5.95
C LYS A 41 -2.86 -0.98 7.17
N VAL A 42 -2.04 -0.98 8.21
CA VAL A 42 -2.32 -0.32 9.48
C VAL A 42 -1.21 0.66 9.80
N TYR A 43 -1.56 1.85 10.30
CA TYR A 43 -0.61 2.82 10.83
C TYR A 43 -0.90 3.02 12.32
N ASP A 44 0.10 2.76 13.17
CA ASP A 44 -0.05 2.78 14.64
C ASP A 44 0.44 4.09 15.28
N GLY A 45 0.65 5.14 14.49
CA GLY A 45 1.21 6.42 14.94
C GLY A 45 2.72 6.53 14.76
N LYS A 46 3.44 5.42 14.54
CA LYS A 46 4.89 5.43 14.26
C LYS A 46 5.27 4.61 13.04
N THR A 47 4.70 3.42 12.92
CA THR A 47 5.03 2.45 11.88
C THR A 47 3.84 2.15 11.00
N VAL A 48 4.10 1.93 9.72
CA VAL A 48 3.15 1.36 8.79
C VAL A 48 3.41 -0.13 8.75
N LYS A 49 2.37 -0.93 8.94
CA LYS A 49 2.39 -2.40 8.89
C LYS A 49 1.47 -2.88 7.80
N MET A 50 1.86 -3.97 7.17
CA MET A 50 1.12 -4.60 6.11
C MET A 50 0.88 -6.08 6.39
N TYR A 51 -0.33 -6.54 6.09
CA TYR A 51 -0.78 -7.88 6.34
C TYR A 51 -1.36 -8.52 5.08
N ILE A 52 -1.08 -9.80 4.88
CA ILE A 52 -1.72 -10.66 3.88
C ILE A 52 -2.47 -11.76 4.62
N TYR A 53 -3.77 -11.91 4.36
CA TYR A 53 -4.65 -12.83 5.11
C TYR A 53 -4.55 -12.68 6.64
N GLY A 54 -4.30 -11.45 7.12
CA GLY A 54 -4.16 -11.13 8.54
C GLY A 54 -2.78 -11.44 9.16
N GLN A 55 -1.84 -12.02 8.40
CA GLN A 55 -0.45 -12.25 8.84
C GLN A 55 0.44 -11.09 8.42
N LEU A 56 1.32 -10.63 9.30
CA LEU A 56 2.26 -9.54 9.00
C LEU A 56 3.22 -9.99 7.88
N ASP A 57 3.26 -9.21 6.81
CA ASP A 57 4.16 -9.45 5.67
C ASP A 57 5.31 -8.43 5.63
N GLY A 58 5.08 -7.21 6.13
CA GLY A 58 6.13 -6.21 6.20
C GLY A 58 5.76 -4.98 7.02
N GLU A 59 6.76 -4.23 7.43
CA GLU A 59 6.59 -2.98 8.15
C GLU A 59 7.71 -1.98 7.84
N ALA A 60 7.42 -0.70 8.02
CA ALA A 60 8.43 0.36 7.94
C ALA A 60 8.07 1.55 8.83
N SER A 61 9.09 2.33 9.21
CA SER A 61 8.87 3.63 9.83
C SER A 61 8.08 4.53 8.89
N SER A 62 7.02 5.16 9.40
CA SER A 62 6.14 6.01 8.60
C SER A 62 6.81 7.30 8.12
N GLY A 63 7.81 7.80 8.85
CA GLY A 63 8.45 9.10 8.62
C GLY A 63 7.54 10.30 8.93
N GLY A 64 6.38 10.08 9.54
CA GLY A 64 5.34 11.08 9.81
C GLY A 64 3.95 10.52 9.56
N THR A 65 2.90 11.33 9.77
CA THR A 65 1.51 10.88 9.56
C THR A 65 1.24 10.66 8.06
N PRO A 66 0.94 9.43 7.62
CA PRO A 66 0.60 9.15 6.23
C PRO A 66 -0.64 9.94 5.80
N ARG A 67 -0.57 10.59 4.65
CA ARG A 67 -1.72 11.26 4.05
C ARG A 67 -2.71 10.24 3.50
N GLY A 68 -4.00 10.57 3.62
CA GLY A 68 -5.08 9.83 2.99
C GLY A 68 -4.91 9.75 1.48
N PHE A 69 -5.58 8.78 0.88
CA PHE A 69 -5.69 8.68 -0.57
C PHE A 69 -6.63 9.80 -1.07
N LEU A 70 -6.07 10.78 -1.78
CA LEU A 70 -6.85 11.77 -2.51
C LEU A 70 -6.91 11.32 -3.97
N MET A 71 -7.95 10.58 -4.33
CA MET A 71 -8.35 10.46 -5.72
C MET A 71 -9.34 11.59 -6.02
N LYS A 72 -8.96 12.47 -6.95
CA LYS A 72 -9.96 13.30 -7.60
C LYS A 72 -10.73 12.35 -8.52
N LEU A 73 -11.97 12.03 -8.14
CA LEU A 73 -12.92 11.47 -9.09
C LEU A 73 -13.20 12.61 -10.06
N ASP A 74 -12.46 12.64 -11.16
CA ASP A 74 -12.85 13.46 -12.29
C ASP A 74 -14.30 13.07 -12.60
N SER A 75 -15.19 14.07 -12.57
CA SER A 75 -16.63 13.89 -12.70
C SER A 75 -16.91 13.00 -13.90
N LEU A 76 -17.47 11.82 -13.66
CA LEU A 76 -17.97 10.97 -14.73
C LEU A 76 -18.90 11.82 -15.60
N PRO A 77 -18.83 11.70 -16.95
CA PRO A 77 -19.78 12.39 -17.81
C PRO A 77 -21.18 12.03 -17.34
N LYS A 78 -21.99 13.06 -17.03
CA LYS A 78 -23.42 12.86 -16.81
C LYS A 78 -23.98 12.37 -18.15
N PHE A 79 -24.65 11.22 -18.10
CA PHE A 79 -25.32 10.60 -19.25
C PHE A 79 -26.17 11.60 -20.03
#